data_AF-A0A061AQQ2-F1
#
_entry.id   AF-A0A061AQQ2-F1
#
_cell.length_a   1.000
_cell.length_b   1.000
_cell.length_c   1.000
_cell.angle_alpha   90.00
_cell.angle_beta   90.00
_cell.angle_gamma   90.00
#
_symmetry.space_group_name_H-M   'P 1'
#
loop_
_entity.id
_entity.type
_entity.pdbx_description
1 polymer ?
#
loop_
_entity_poly.entity_id
_entity_poly.type
_entity_poly.pdbx_seq_one_letter_code
_entity_poly.pdbx_strand_id
1 'polypeptide(L)'
;MGEIDRSLKRTKVESPDISDDDIWASDGGEFHPNVDDGDFYGERTDRPENAEIAAVRRVHAKQGYLAGLSSAKEESLQQGFDEGYPSGAIIGLEVGKILGTLQLLSSFNGVAGTKAKELLSTAKTELHIKKVLHRRYFDDNVQLPEEGHTVVNKWKIEVEQLVKQQRLELSSSNEDVVMN
;
A
#
# COMPACT_ATOMS: atom_id res chain seq x y z
N MET A 1 14.12 11.97 55.96
CA MET A 1 12.73 12.30 55.54
C MET A 1 12.83 13.36 54.45
N GLY A 2 12.51 13.15 53.18
CA GLY A 2 12.01 11.99 52.45
C GLY A 2 12.17 12.30 50.95
N GLU A 3 12.54 11.28 50.18
CA GLU A 3 12.68 11.33 48.72
C GLU A 3 11.34 11.63 48.06
N ILE A 4 11.33 12.53 47.08
CA ILE A 4 10.16 12.75 46.19
C ILE A 4 10.49 12.06 44.87
N ASP A 5 10.16 10.78 44.82
CA ASP A 5 10.23 9.94 43.62
C ASP A 5 9.14 10.40 42.63
N ARG A 6 9.52 11.17 41.61
CA ARG A 6 8.63 11.53 40.49
C ARG A 6 8.62 10.41 39.46
N SER A 7 8.04 9.29 39.86
CA SER A 7 7.57 8.23 38.98
C SER A 7 6.36 8.74 38.19
N LEU A 8 6.60 9.33 37.02
CA LEU A 8 5.57 9.51 35.99
C LEU A 8 5.20 8.12 35.47
N LYS A 9 4.31 7.43 36.18
CA LYS A 9 3.60 6.27 35.63
C LYS A 9 2.74 6.80 34.49
N ARG A 10 3.22 6.64 33.27
CA ARG A 10 2.46 6.81 32.02
C ARG A 10 1.27 5.85 32.13
N THR A 11 0.14 6.35 32.59
CA THR A 11 -1.13 5.63 32.53
C THR A 11 -1.34 5.27 31.07
N LYS A 12 -1.32 3.97 30.79
CA LYS A 12 -1.70 3.43 29.49
C LYS A 12 -3.15 3.84 29.30
N VAL A 13 -3.39 4.89 28.52
CA VAL A 13 -4.72 5.19 28.00
C VAL A 13 -5.01 4.03 27.07
N GLU A 14 -5.75 3.05 27.57
CA GLU A 14 -6.32 2.00 26.75
C GLU A 14 -7.19 2.70 25.71
N SER A 15 -6.73 2.72 24.47
CA SER A 15 -7.57 3.08 23.34
C SER A 15 -8.75 2.12 23.38
N PRO A 16 -10.00 2.60 23.54
CA PRO A 16 -11.15 1.72 23.39
C PRO A 16 -11.05 1.07 22.02
N ASP A 17 -11.11 -0.25 21.98
CA ASP A 17 -11.23 -1.03 20.75
C ASP A 17 -12.64 -0.76 20.22
N ILE A 18 -12.79 0.35 19.51
CA ILE A 18 -14.05 0.73 18.88
C ILE A 18 -14.19 -0.19 17.67
N SER A 19 -14.88 -1.31 17.88
CA SER A 19 -15.27 -2.22 16.81
C SER A 19 -16.10 -1.46 15.78
N ASP A 20 -15.77 -1.60 14.49
CA ASP A 20 -16.51 -0.98 13.38
C ASP A 20 -18.00 -1.39 13.36
N ASP A 21 -18.33 -2.52 13.99
CA ASP A 21 -19.69 -3.06 14.12
C ASP A 21 -20.59 -2.26 15.08
N ASP A 22 -20.02 -1.49 16.02
CA ASP A 22 -20.78 -0.70 17.01
C ASP A 22 -21.17 0.70 16.53
N ILE A 23 -20.71 1.12 15.35
CA ILE A 23 -21.13 2.40 14.73
C ILE A 23 -22.61 2.35 14.32
N TRP A 24 -23.14 1.14 14.10
CA TRP A 24 -24.46 0.86 13.55
C TRP A 24 -25.40 0.14 14.52
N ALA A 25 -25.11 0.16 15.82
CA ALA A 25 -25.98 -0.44 16.83
C ALA A 25 -27.33 0.29 16.91
N SER A 26 -28.26 -0.20 16.09
CA SER A 26 -29.71 -0.33 16.26
C SER A 26 -30.47 0.78 17.00
N ASP A 27 -31.40 1.39 16.27
CA ASP A 27 -32.46 2.35 16.61
C ASP A 27 -33.43 1.93 17.75
N GLY A 28 -32.98 1.19 18.77
CA GLY A 28 -33.84 0.60 19.80
C GLY A 28 -33.32 0.66 21.24
N GLY A 29 -32.09 1.11 21.47
CA GLY A 29 -31.61 1.44 22.81
C GLY A 29 -31.52 2.95 22.95
N GLU A 30 -32.16 3.53 23.97
CA GLU A 30 -31.85 4.91 24.37
C GLU A 30 -30.35 4.96 24.69
N PHE A 31 -29.59 5.48 23.73
CA PHE A 31 -28.19 5.79 23.89
C PHE A 31 -28.13 6.96 24.88
N HIS A 32 -27.77 6.65 26.13
CA HIS A 32 -27.28 7.62 27.09
C HIS A 32 -25.75 7.59 27.01
N PRO A 33 -25.13 8.30 26.06
CA PRO A 33 -23.70 8.50 26.11
C PRO A 33 -23.41 9.19 27.44
N ASN A 34 -22.43 8.67 28.19
CA ASN A 34 -21.74 9.49 29.19
C ASN A 34 -20.84 10.47 28.42
N VAL A 35 -21.45 11.39 27.66
CA VAL A 35 -20.77 12.51 27.04
C VAL A 35 -20.56 13.52 28.15
N ASP A 36 -19.30 13.89 28.36
CA ASP A 36 -18.99 15.15 29.01
C ASP A 36 -19.76 16.24 28.25
N ASP A 37 -20.39 17.18 28.94
CA ASP A 37 -21.33 18.15 28.34
C ASP A 37 -20.69 18.96 27.19
N GLY A 38 -19.37 18.94 27.06
CA GLY A 38 -18.58 19.53 25.97
C GLY A 38 -18.71 18.86 24.59
N ASP A 39 -19.18 17.61 24.51
CA ASP A 39 -19.18 16.81 23.28
C ASP A 39 -20.56 16.76 22.59
N PHE A 40 -21.41 17.76 22.82
CA PHE A 40 -22.69 17.89 22.16
C PHE A 40 -22.49 18.33 20.69
N TYR A 41 -22.78 17.44 19.74
CA TYR A 41 -22.57 17.65 18.30
C TYR A 41 -23.54 18.65 17.64
N GLY A 42 -24.22 19.52 18.38
CA GLY A 42 -25.17 20.51 17.87
C GLY A 42 -24.96 21.91 18.42
N GLU A 43 -25.50 22.91 17.75
CA GLU A 43 -25.57 24.27 18.29
C GLU A 43 -26.52 24.28 19.50
N ARG A 44 -26.03 24.60 20.70
CA ARG A 44 -26.91 24.86 21.84
C ARG A 44 -27.66 26.14 21.58
N THR A 45 -28.93 26.03 21.20
CA THR A 45 -29.80 27.20 21.11
C THR A 45 -30.53 27.40 22.43
N ASP A 46 -30.34 28.56 23.08
CA ASP A 46 -31.03 28.94 24.32
C ASP A 46 -32.53 29.26 24.14
N ARG A 47 -33.12 28.89 22.99
CA ARG A 47 -34.52 29.15 22.66
C ARG A 47 -35.34 27.86 22.81
N PRO A 48 -36.59 27.93 23.29
CA PRO A 48 -37.49 26.78 23.29
C PRO A 48 -37.76 26.34 21.85
N GLU A 49 -37.01 25.33 21.40
CA GLU A 49 -37.18 24.72 20.09
C GLU A 49 -38.23 23.60 20.15
N ASN A 50 -38.98 23.42 19.07
CA ASN A 50 -39.90 22.29 18.95
C ASN A 50 -39.09 20.99 18.99
N ALA A 51 -39.50 20.02 19.80
CA ALA A 51 -38.77 18.76 20.02
C ALA A 51 -38.47 18.00 18.72
N GLU A 52 -39.36 18.09 17.73
CA GLU A 52 -39.17 17.50 16.39
C GLU A 52 -38.02 18.18 15.62
N ILE A 53 -37.91 19.50 15.70
CA ILE A 53 -36.84 20.27 15.04
C ILE A 53 -35.49 19.96 15.72
N ALA A 54 -35.49 19.84 17.05
CA ALA A 54 -34.32 19.44 17.82
C ALA A 54 -33.86 18.01 17.45
N ALA A 55 -34.79 17.08 17.29
CA ALA A 55 -34.50 15.71 16.86
C ALA A 55 -33.89 15.68 15.46
N VAL A 56 -34.48 16.37 14.49
CA VAL A 56 -33.95 16.46 13.11
C VAL A 56 -32.54 17.07 13.10
N ARG A 57 -32.29 18.13 13.89
CA ARG A 57 -30.96 18.71 14.02
C ARG A 57 -29.93 17.72 14.55
N ARG A 58 -30.27 16.95 15.59
CA ARG A 58 -29.37 15.91 16.13
C ARG A 58 -29.07 14.84 15.10
N VAL A 59 -30.07 14.41 14.32
CA VAL A 59 -29.86 13.45 13.23
C VAL A 59 -28.88 14.01 12.19
N HIS A 60 -29.09 15.25 11.73
CA HIS A 60 -28.21 15.88 10.74
C HIS A 60 -26.80 16.12 11.28
N ALA A 61 -26.68 16.56 12.54
CA ALA A 61 -25.40 16.72 13.23
C ALA A 61 -24.62 15.41 13.31
N LYS A 62 -25.28 14.34 13.75
CA LYS A 62 -24.69 12.99 13.81
C LYS A 62 -24.25 12.52 12.43
N GLN A 63 -25.12 12.67 11.42
CA GLN A 63 -24.80 12.34 10.04
C GLN A 63 -23.60 13.15 9.51
N GLY A 64 -23.54 14.44 9.80
CA GLY A 64 -22.44 15.32 9.38
C GLY A 64 -21.11 14.93 10.04
N TYR A 65 -21.12 14.62 11.34
CA TYR A 65 -19.93 14.14 12.04
C TYR A 65 -19.43 12.80 11.49
N LEU A 66 -20.33 11.83 11.31
CA LEU A 66 -19.98 10.53 10.72
C LEU A 66 -19.44 10.68 9.30
N ALA A 67 -20.07 11.52 8.47
CA ALA A 67 -19.60 11.83 7.13
C ALA A 67 -18.22 12.50 7.15
N GLY A 68 -17.98 13.44 8.06
CA GLY A 68 -16.68 14.09 8.24
C GLY A 68 -15.58 13.11 8.64
N LEU A 69 -15.86 12.19 9.59
CA LEU A 69 -14.91 11.18 10.01
C LEU A 69 -14.59 10.19 8.89
N SER A 70 -15.61 9.76 8.14
CA SER A 70 -15.44 8.89 6.98
C SER A 70 -14.59 9.58 5.90
N SER A 71 -14.91 10.82 5.56
CA SER A 71 -14.18 11.61 4.56
C SER A 71 -12.72 11.82 4.97
N ALA A 72 -12.45 12.14 6.23
CA ALA A 72 -11.08 12.36 6.71
C ALA A 72 -10.23 11.08 6.67
N LYS A 73 -10.83 9.93 7.00
CA LYS A 73 -10.18 8.62 6.88
C LYS A 73 -9.87 8.27 5.42
N GLU A 74 -10.82 8.51 4.51
CA GLU A 74 -10.66 8.26 3.08
C GLU A 74 -9.59 9.18 2.46
N GLU A 75 -9.61 10.47 2.79
CA GLU A 75 -8.62 11.44 2.34
C GLU A 75 -7.20 11.06 2.79
N SER A 76 -7.04 10.65 4.06
CA SER A 76 -5.75 10.21 4.59
C SER A 76 -5.22 8.95 3.88
N LEU A 77 -6.12 8.00 3.57
CA LEU A 77 -5.77 6.78 2.84
C LEU A 77 -5.36 7.11 1.40
N GLN A 78 -6.11 7.97 0.72
CA GLN A 78 -5.84 8.36 -0.66
C GLN A 78 -4.53 9.14 -0.76
N GLN A 79 -4.26 10.04 0.18
CA GLN A 79 -2.99 10.76 0.24
C GLN A 79 -1.80 9.80 0.35
N GLY A 80 -1.88 8.82 1.26
CA GLY A 80 -0.83 7.81 1.41
C GLY A 80 -0.65 6.95 0.15
N PHE A 81 -1.73 6.67 -0.58
CA PHE A 81 -1.65 5.98 -1.87
C PHE A 81 -0.98 6.85 -2.93
N ASP A 82 -1.37 8.11 -3.07
CA ASP A 82 -0.83 9.03 -4.08
C ASP A 82 0.68 9.28 -3.87
N GLU A 83 1.14 9.29 -2.62
CA GLU A 83 2.56 9.39 -2.27
C GLU A 83 3.34 8.11 -2.64
N GLY A 84 2.78 6.92 -2.35
CA GLY A 84 3.45 5.64 -2.58
C GLY A 84 3.36 5.10 -4.01
N TYR A 85 2.31 5.47 -4.75
CA TYR A 85 2.00 4.91 -6.07
C TYR A 85 3.11 5.16 -7.11
N PRO A 86 3.68 6.38 -7.26
CA PRO A 86 4.74 6.63 -8.25
C PRO A 86 5.97 5.75 -8.02
N SER A 87 6.40 5.60 -6.77
CA SER A 87 7.54 4.73 -6.40
C SER A 87 7.27 3.27 -6.75
N GLY A 88 6.08 2.76 -6.39
CA GLY A 88 5.67 1.40 -6.76
C GLY A 88 5.54 1.19 -8.26
N ALA A 89 5.07 2.19 -9.01
CA ALA A 89 4.90 2.15 -10.45
C ALA A 89 6.24 2.03 -11.19
N ILE A 90 7.28 2.73 -10.74
CA ILE A 90 8.64 2.62 -11.31
C ILE A 90 9.15 1.18 -11.18
N ILE A 91 9.00 0.57 -10.01
CA ILE A 91 9.42 -0.81 -9.76
C ILE A 91 8.59 -1.78 -10.61
N GLY A 92 7.28 -1.58 -10.67
CA GLY A 92 6.36 -2.38 -11.48
C GLY A 92 6.73 -2.34 -12.97
N LEU A 93 7.13 -1.18 -13.48
CA LEU A 93 7.60 -1.01 -14.85
C LEU A 93 8.88 -1.80 -15.12
N GLU A 94 9.84 -1.79 -14.19
CA GLU A 94 11.09 -2.55 -14.32
C GLU A 94 10.85 -4.07 -14.28
N VAL A 95 10.03 -4.53 -13.34
CA VAL A 95 9.63 -5.95 -13.25
C VAL A 95 8.90 -6.39 -14.53
N GLY A 96 7.99 -5.55 -15.04
CA GLY A 96 7.27 -5.82 -16.28
C GLY A 96 8.20 -5.97 -17.49
N LYS A 97 9.23 -5.12 -17.60
CA LYS A 97 10.26 -5.22 -18.65
C LYS A 97 11.04 -6.53 -18.55
N ILE A 98 11.46 -6.91 -17.34
CA ILE A 98 12.20 -8.17 -17.11
C ILE A 98 11.35 -9.38 -17.48
N LEU A 99 10.11 -9.45 -17.00
CA LEU A 99 9.23 -10.57 -17.33
C LEU A 99 8.87 -10.61 -18.82
N GLY A 100 8.62 -9.45 -19.44
CA GLY A 100 8.31 -9.34 -20.86
C GLY A 100 9.47 -9.80 -21.75
N THR A 101 10.70 -9.41 -21.43
CA THR A 101 11.90 -9.86 -22.16
C THR A 101 12.11 -11.37 -22.02
N LEU A 102 12.01 -11.94 -20.81
CA LEU A 102 12.10 -13.39 -20.61
C LEU A 102 11.01 -14.16 -21.36
N GLN A 103 9.78 -13.63 -21.40
CA GLN A 103 8.69 -14.25 -22.13
C GLN A 103 8.90 -14.19 -23.65
N LEU A 104 9.42 -13.08 -24.16
CA LEU A 104 9.80 -12.96 -25.57
C LEU A 104 10.91 -13.96 -25.92
N LEU A 105 11.95 -14.06 -25.09
CA LEU A 105 13.04 -15.01 -25.25
C LEU A 105 12.55 -16.47 -25.24
N SER A 106 11.60 -16.79 -24.36
CA SER A 106 11.00 -18.13 -24.29
C SER A 106 10.15 -18.49 -25.52
N SER A 107 9.75 -17.50 -26.33
CA SER A 107 8.94 -17.69 -27.53
C SER A 107 9.78 -18.05 -28.76
N PHE A 108 11.10 -17.85 -28.71
CA PHE A 108 12.01 -18.31 -29.76
C PHE A 108 12.29 -19.81 -29.60
N ASN A 109 12.17 -20.55 -30.71
CA ASN A 109 12.47 -21.99 -30.73
C ASN A 109 13.99 -22.21 -30.72
N GLY A 110 14.53 -22.75 -29.62
CA GLY A 110 15.95 -23.06 -29.46
C GLY A 110 16.32 -23.45 -28.03
N VAL A 111 17.59 -23.83 -27.80
CA VAL A 111 18.12 -24.18 -26.46
C VAL A 111 18.04 -22.98 -25.50
N ALA A 112 18.17 -21.76 -26.03
CA ALA A 112 17.95 -20.54 -25.26
C ALA A 112 16.49 -20.37 -24.79
N GLY A 113 15.51 -20.85 -25.58
CA GLY A 113 14.09 -20.75 -25.26
C GLY A 113 13.65 -21.63 -24.09
N THR A 114 14.21 -22.86 -23.99
CA THR A 114 13.93 -23.76 -22.85
C THR A 114 14.54 -23.22 -21.56
N LYS A 115 15.79 -22.74 -21.61
CA LYS A 115 16.46 -22.07 -20.47
C LYS A 115 15.71 -20.80 -20.05
N ALA A 116 15.23 -20.00 -20.99
CA ALA A 116 14.42 -18.82 -20.70
C ALA A 116 13.10 -19.18 -20.01
N LYS A 117 12.46 -20.29 -20.38
CA LYS A 117 11.22 -20.76 -19.76
C LYS A 117 11.41 -21.20 -18.30
N GLU A 118 12.51 -21.87 -17.99
CA GLU A 118 12.87 -22.23 -16.61
C GLU A 118 13.11 -20.97 -15.76
N LEU A 119 13.95 -20.05 -16.25
CA LEU A 119 14.24 -18.79 -15.57
C LEU A 119 13.00 -17.92 -15.39
N LEU A 120 12.07 -17.93 -16.35
CA LEU A 120 10.79 -17.23 -16.25
C LEU A 120 9.97 -17.76 -15.06
N SER A 121 9.92 -19.07 -14.86
CA SER A 121 9.19 -19.66 -13.72
C SER A 121 9.78 -19.21 -12.37
N THR A 122 11.11 -19.21 -12.26
CA THR A 122 11.83 -18.72 -11.07
C THR A 122 11.59 -17.22 -10.87
N ALA A 123 11.76 -16.41 -11.91
CA ALA A 123 11.56 -14.97 -11.89
C ALA A 123 10.12 -14.59 -11.48
N LYS A 124 9.10 -15.33 -11.92
CA LYS A 124 7.70 -15.10 -11.47
C LYS A 124 7.51 -15.28 -9.98
N THR A 125 8.20 -16.25 -9.37
CA THR A 125 8.08 -16.51 -7.93
C THR A 125 8.89 -15.52 -7.09
N GLU A 126 10.02 -15.04 -7.60
CA GLU A 126 10.89 -14.07 -6.93
C GLU A 126 10.38 -12.62 -7.10
N LEU A 127 9.99 -12.24 -8.31
CA LEU A 127 9.45 -10.91 -8.66
C LEU A 127 7.95 -10.77 -8.39
N HIS A 128 7.39 -11.65 -7.56
CA HIS A 128 5.99 -11.55 -7.16
C HIS A 128 5.75 -10.26 -6.39
N ILE A 129 4.64 -9.56 -6.66
CA ILE A 129 4.33 -8.23 -6.12
C ILE A 129 4.46 -8.14 -4.60
N LYS A 130 4.01 -9.18 -3.88
CA LYS A 130 4.12 -9.26 -2.41
C LYS A 130 5.56 -9.30 -1.88
N LYS A 131 6.51 -9.80 -2.67
CA LYS A 131 7.94 -9.89 -2.29
C LYS A 131 8.69 -8.63 -2.67
N VAL A 132 8.40 -8.09 -3.85
CA VAL A 132 9.05 -6.89 -4.39
C VAL A 132 8.61 -5.63 -3.63
N LEU A 133 7.33 -5.55 -3.27
CA LEU A 133 6.79 -4.40 -2.54
C LEU A 133 6.82 -4.60 -1.01
N HIS A 134 7.69 -5.47 -0.50
CA HIS A 134 7.79 -5.68 0.94
C HIS A 134 8.42 -4.46 1.63
N ARG A 135 7.86 -4.03 2.79
CA ARG A 135 8.34 -2.89 3.61
C ARG A 135 9.83 -2.91 3.95
N ARG A 136 10.51 -4.04 3.78
CA ARG A 136 11.96 -4.20 4.01
C ARG A 136 12.82 -3.45 2.99
N TYR A 137 12.28 -3.18 1.80
CA TYR A 137 13.00 -2.49 0.73
C TYR A 137 12.69 -0.99 0.66
N PHE A 138 11.84 -0.49 1.56
CA PHE A 138 11.42 0.90 1.61
C PHE A 138 11.83 1.52 2.94
N ASP A 139 12.18 2.80 2.91
CA ASP A 139 12.34 3.59 4.12
C ASP A 139 10.98 4.00 4.72
N ASP A 140 11.02 4.73 5.84
CA ASP A 140 9.80 5.22 6.49
C ASP A 140 8.97 6.14 5.58
N ASN A 141 9.61 6.81 4.62
CA ASN A 141 9.01 7.71 3.64
C ASN A 141 8.54 7.00 2.35
N VAL A 142 8.57 5.67 2.30
CA VAL A 142 8.17 4.88 1.12
C VAL A 142 9.05 5.18 -0.11
N GLN A 143 10.29 5.60 0.12
CA GLN A 143 11.29 5.82 -0.91
C GLN A 143 12.23 4.62 -1.01
N LEU A 144 12.72 4.40 -2.23
CA LEU A 144 13.76 3.43 -2.49
C LEU A 144 15.11 3.99 -2.01
N PRO A 145 15.96 3.19 -1.35
CA PRO A 145 17.35 3.57 -1.11
C PRO A 145 18.05 3.91 -2.44
N GLU A 146 19.08 4.77 -2.41
CA GLU A 146 19.84 5.15 -3.62
C GLU A 146 20.41 3.94 -4.39
N GLU A 147 20.63 2.81 -3.71
CA GLU A 147 21.11 1.55 -4.30
C GLU A 147 20.03 0.78 -5.11
N GLY A 148 18.78 1.25 -5.05
CA GLY A 148 17.63 0.67 -5.74
C GLY A 148 17.20 -0.70 -5.20
N HIS A 149 16.31 -1.36 -5.93
CA HIS A 149 15.79 -2.66 -5.50
C HIS A 149 16.77 -3.79 -5.84
N THR A 150 17.40 -4.38 -4.81
CA THR A 150 18.46 -5.41 -4.97
C THR A 150 18.03 -6.61 -5.82
N VAL A 151 16.82 -7.13 -5.61
CA VAL A 151 16.27 -8.26 -6.38
C VAL A 151 16.06 -7.88 -7.86
N VAL A 152 15.49 -6.71 -8.14
CA VAL A 152 15.25 -6.25 -9.52
C VAL A 152 16.58 -6.02 -10.24
N ASN A 153 17.57 -5.44 -9.56
CA ASN A 153 18.92 -5.23 -10.12
C ASN A 153 19.62 -6.57 -10.46
N LYS A 154 19.52 -7.58 -9.59
CA LYS A 154 20.02 -8.93 -9.88
C LYS A 154 19.42 -9.46 -11.18
N TRP A 155 18.10 -9.43 -11.30
CA TRP A 155 17.40 -9.96 -12.47
C TRP A 155 17.64 -9.14 -13.73
N LYS A 156 17.83 -7.83 -13.62
CA LYS A 156 18.22 -6.95 -14.72
C LYS A 156 19.56 -7.37 -15.32
N ILE A 157 20.55 -7.65 -14.48
CA ILE A 157 21.88 -8.12 -14.90
C ILE A 157 21.78 -9.48 -15.60
N GLU A 158 21.05 -10.42 -15.01
CA GLU A 158 20.86 -11.78 -15.57
C GLU A 158 20.21 -11.74 -16.97
N VAL A 159 19.14 -10.94 -17.14
CA VAL A 159 18.48 -10.76 -18.44
C VAL A 159 19.41 -10.13 -19.46
N GLU A 160 20.16 -9.10 -19.08
CA GLU A 160 21.10 -8.44 -19.98
C GLU A 160 22.20 -9.38 -20.47
N GLN A 161 22.68 -10.28 -19.60
CA GLN A 161 23.65 -11.31 -19.97
C GLN A 161 23.06 -12.31 -20.97
N LEU A 162 21.83 -12.77 -20.76
CA LEU A 162 21.15 -13.69 -21.69
C LEU A 162 20.92 -13.06 -23.06
N VAL A 163 20.50 -11.79 -23.09
CA VAL A 163 20.32 -11.06 -24.35
C VAL A 163 21.65 -10.90 -25.09
N LYS A 164 22.74 -10.61 -24.38
CA LYS A 164 24.10 -10.55 -24.97
C LYS A 164 24.51 -11.91 -25.55
N GLN A 165 24.28 -13.01 -24.82
CA GLN A 165 24.60 -14.36 -25.28
C GLN A 165 23.85 -14.70 -26.59
N GLN A 166 22.55 -14.44 -26.64
CA GLN A 166 21.76 -14.70 -27.84
C GLN A 166 22.20 -13.84 -29.04
N ARG A 167 22.56 -12.56 -28.80
CA ARG A 167 23.07 -11.68 -29.86
C ARG A 167 24.41 -12.17 -30.41
N LEU A 168 25.29 -12.71 -29.56
CA LEU A 168 26.57 -13.30 -29.97
C LEU A 168 26.37 -14.55 -30.82
N GLU A 169 25.47 -15.45 -30.41
CA GLU A 169 25.13 -16.67 -31.16
C GLU A 169 24.60 -16.35 -32.57
N LEU A 170 23.72 -15.34 -32.69
CA LEU A 170 23.20 -14.86 -33.97
C LEU A 170 24.28 -14.21 -34.86
N SER A 171 25.31 -13.61 -34.27
CA SER A 171 26.45 -13.05 -35.01
C SER A 171 27.35 -14.14 -35.59
N SER A 172 27.64 -15.21 -34.81
CA SER A 172 28.43 -16.35 -35.30
C SER A 172 27.70 -17.12 -36.40
N SER A 173 26.39 -17.29 -36.30
CA SER A 173 25.62 -17.98 -37.33
C SER A 173 25.51 -17.19 -38.65
N ASN A 174 25.63 -15.85 -38.62
CA ASN A 174 25.65 -15.05 -39.84
C ASN A 174 26.99 -15.11 -40.58
N GLU A 175 28.12 -15.32 -39.89
CA GLU A 175 29.43 -15.46 -40.55
C GLU A 175 29.55 -16.80 -41.31
N ASP A 176 28.95 -17.87 -40.79
CA ASP A 176 28.92 -19.18 -41.45
C ASP A 176 28.05 -19.20 -42.73
N VAL A 177 27.06 -18.30 -42.84
CA VAL A 177 26.18 -18.18 -44.02
C VAL A 177 26.82 -17.33 -45.13
N VAL A 178 27.74 -16.42 -44.81
CA VAL A 178 28.40 -15.55 -45.81
C VAL A 178 29.58 -16.24 -46.51
N MET A 179 30.10 -17.32 -45.94
CA MET A 179 31.26 -18.07 -46.46
C MET A 179 30.90 -19.29 -47.31
N ASN A 180 29.62 -19.48 -47.66
CA ASN A 180 29.12 -20.59 -48.47
C ASN A 180 28.23 -20.07 -49.62
#